data_AF-A0AAW3EWG3-F1
#
_entry.id   AF-A0AAW3EWG3-F1
#
_cell.length_a   1.000
_cell.length_b   1.000
_cell.length_c   1.000
_cell.angle_alpha   90.00
_cell.angle_beta   90.00
_cell.angle_gamma   90.00
#
_symmetry.space_group_name_H-M   'P 1'
#
loop_
_entity.id
_entity.type
_entity.pdbx_description
1 polymer ?
#
loop_
_entity_poly.entity_id
_entity_poly.type
_entity_poly.pdbx_seq_one_letter_code
_entity_poly.pdbx_strand_id
1 'polypeptide(L)'
;MRLQPIERMPHAEALTFLAKQAELTPDADNCWLMFAMELRESRGMIGEVGMYIESGSKQTCDIGWSLNRAFCGQGYATEAAKWLIEFAFRESVACIASPRTQVHKILNPSA
;
A
#
# COMPACT_ATOMS: atom_id res chain seq x y z
N MET A 1 -14.66 -5.05 -6.35
CA MET A 1 -13.25 -5.42 -6.06
C MET A 1 -12.38 -4.92 -7.19
N ARG A 2 -11.57 -3.88 -6.98
CA ARG A 2 -10.53 -3.45 -7.93
C ARG A 2 -9.19 -3.96 -7.42
N LEU A 3 -8.59 -4.90 -8.14
CA LEU A 3 -7.24 -5.37 -7.87
C LEU A 3 -6.26 -4.48 -8.64
N GLN A 4 -5.06 -4.27 -8.10
CA GLN A 4 -3.99 -3.73 -8.92
C GLN A 4 -3.70 -4.68 -10.10
N PRO A 5 -3.28 -4.16 -11.26
CA PRO A 5 -2.88 -5.00 -12.39
C PRO A 5 -1.85 -6.04 -11.93
N ILE A 6 -2.09 -7.32 -12.23
CA ILE A 6 -1.14 -8.41 -11.95
C ILE A 6 0.03 -8.38 -12.94
N GLU A 7 -0.15 -7.72 -14.08
CA GLU A 7 0.89 -7.52 -15.08
C GLU A 7 1.97 -6.58 -14.56
N ARG A 8 3.23 -6.96 -14.79
CA ARG A 8 4.38 -6.15 -14.42
C ARG A 8 4.35 -4.83 -15.18
N MET A 9 4.36 -3.72 -14.45
CA MET A 9 4.58 -2.40 -15.03
C MET A 9 6.00 -2.29 -15.63
N PRO A 10 6.15 -1.83 -16.89
CA PRO A 10 7.45 -1.54 -17.46
C PRO A 10 8.18 -0.44 -16.68
N HIS A 11 9.51 -0.53 -16.56
CA HIS A 11 10.30 0.45 -15.81
C HIS A 11 10.11 1.89 -16.32
N ALA A 12 9.97 2.06 -17.64
CA ALA A 12 9.75 3.38 -18.25
C ALA A 12 8.43 4.02 -17.79
N GLU A 13 7.40 3.22 -17.50
CA GLU A 13 6.09 3.69 -17.05
C GLU A 13 6.01 3.85 -15.53
N ALA A 14 6.84 3.11 -14.79
CA ALA A 14 6.89 3.14 -13.33
C ALA A 14 7.19 4.54 -12.78
N LEU A 15 8.11 5.29 -13.39
CA LEU A 15 8.44 6.64 -12.94
C LEU A 15 7.24 7.59 -13.09
N THR A 16 6.52 7.51 -14.22
CA THR A 16 5.32 8.31 -14.44
C THR A 16 4.22 7.95 -13.46
N PHE A 17 4.05 6.66 -13.15
CA PHE A 17 3.09 6.21 -12.15
C PHE A 17 3.44 6.73 -10.75
N LEU A 18 4.70 6.59 -10.33
CA LEU A 18 5.18 7.06 -9.02
C LEU A 18 5.06 8.57 -8.87
N ALA A 19 5.35 9.34 -9.93
CA ALA A 19 5.17 10.78 -9.93
C ALA A 19 3.71 11.18 -9.67
N LYS A 20 2.75 10.51 -10.34
CA LYS A 20 1.32 10.73 -10.10
C LYS A 20 0.90 10.34 -8.68
N GLN A 21 1.45 9.26 -8.14
CA GLN A 21 1.17 8.86 -6.76
C GLN A 21 1.75 9.84 -5.73
N ALA A 22 2.91 10.45 -6.00
CA ALA A 22 3.52 11.43 -5.13
C ALA A 22 2.73 12.75 -5.04
N GLU A 23 1.89 13.04 -6.03
CA GLU A 23 0.97 14.19 -6.03
C GLU A 23 -0.32 13.92 -5.23
N LEU A 24 -0.58 12.67 -4.84
CA LEU A 24 -1.79 12.34 -4.08
C LEU A 24 -1.71 12.89 -2.66
N THR A 25 -2.77 13.57 -2.27
CA THR A 25 -2.97 14.10 -0.94
C THR A 25 -4.00 13.25 -0.18
N PRO A 26 -4.05 13.33 1.17
CA PRO A 26 -5.02 12.58 1.96
C PRO A 26 -6.49 12.93 1.67
N ASP A 27 -6.75 14.06 1.00
CA ASP A 27 -8.08 14.46 0.56
C ASP A 27 -8.50 13.89 -0.81
N ALA A 28 -7.59 13.26 -1.54
CA ALA A 28 -7.92 12.56 -2.78
C ALA A 28 -8.93 11.44 -2.54
N ASP A 29 -9.85 11.25 -3.49
CA ASP A 29 -10.86 10.21 -3.44
C ASP A 29 -10.74 9.27 -4.65
N ASN A 30 -11.34 8.09 -4.54
CA ASN A 30 -11.33 7.06 -5.58
C ASN A 30 -9.91 6.61 -6.01
N CYS A 31 -8.96 6.60 -5.08
CA CYS A 31 -7.56 6.31 -5.35
C CYS A 31 -6.90 5.46 -4.25
N TRP A 32 -5.74 4.90 -4.58
CA TRP A 32 -4.85 4.28 -3.61
C TRP A 32 -3.84 5.31 -3.11
N LEU A 33 -3.84 5.56 -1.80
CA LEU A 33 -2.77 6.27 -1.11
C LEU A 33 -1.76 5.24 -0.58
N MET A 34 -0.55 5.24 -1.17
CA MET A 34 0.49 4.24 -0.93
C MET A 34 1.71 4.87 -0.25
N PHE A 35 2.31 4.12 0.68
CA PHE A 35 3.51 4.51 1.40
C PHE A 35 4.60 3.46 1.22
N ALA A 36 5.79 3.93 0.83
CA ALA A 36 6.99 3.11 0.80
C ALA A 36 7.41 2.71 2.21
N MET A 37 7.76 1.44 2.40
CA MET A 37 8.35 0.94 3.64
C MET A 37 9.85 0.78 3.45
N GLU A 38 10.62 1.47 4.27
CA GLU A 38 12.10 1.42 4.29
C GLU A 38 12.59 1.11 5.70
N LEU A 39 13.68 0.34 5.82
CA LEU A 39 14.33 0.14 7.11
C LEU A 39 15.23 1.33 7.42
N ARG A 40 15.27 1.76 8.68
CA ARG A 40 16.12 2.89 9.10
C ARG A 40 17.61 2.61 8.88
N GLU A 41 18.01 1.36 9.03
CA GLU A 41 19.41 0.92 8.99
C GLU A 41 19.90 0.58 7.58
N SER A 42 18.99 0.37 6.62
CA SER A 42 19.35 0.03 5.24
C SER A 42 18.78 1.03 4.26
N ARG A 43 19.56 1.39 3.23
CA ARG A 43 19.05 2.21 2.12
C ARG A 43 18.34 1.30 1.14
N GLY A 44 17.06 1.04 1.37
CA GLY A 44 16.25 0.25 0.44
C GLY A 44 14.80 0.05 0.87
N MET A 45 13.90 0.16 -0.11
CA MET A 45 12.49 -0.20 0.02
C MET A 45 12.35 -1.71 0.25
N ILE A 46 11.66 -2.07 1.32
CA ILE A 46 11.34 -3.47 1.67
C ILE A 46 9.91 -3.85 1.28
N GLY A 47 9.07 -2.88 0.91
CA GLY A 47 7.70 -3.08 0.46
C GLY A 47 6.89 -1.79 0.52
N GLU A 48 5.59 -1.93 0.59
CA GLU A 48 4.63 -0.81 0.63
C GLU A 48 3.40 -1.18 1.46
N VAL A 49 2.73 -0.15 1.99
CA VAL A 49 1.46 -0.23 2.69
C VAL A 49 0.56 0.90 2.20
N GLY A 50 -0.73 0.67 2.04
CA GLY A 50 -1.63 1.71 1.56
C GLY A 50 -3.09 1.43 1.79
N MET A 51 -3.91 2.43 1.47
CA MET A 51 -5.36 2.38 1.60
C MET A 51 -6.06 2.86 0.33
N TYR A 52 -7.19 2.23 0.01
CA TYR A 52 -8.10 2.68 -1.03
C TYR A 52 -9.19 3.56 -0.42
N ILE A 53 -9.27 4.80 -0.89
CA ILE A 53 -10.24 5.79 -0.45
C ILE A 53 -11.41 5.76 -1.44
N GLU A 54 -12.62 5.44 -0.97
CA GLU A 54 -13.82 5.41 -1.83
C GLU A 54 -14.34 6.82 -2.13
N SER A 55 -14.88 7.02 -3.33
CA SER A 55 -15.46 8.31 -3.71
C SER A 55 -16.66 8.66 -2.82
N GLY A 56 -16.72 9.90 -2.35
CA GLY A 56 -17.85 10.43 -1.56
C GLY A 56 -18.05 9.82 -0.16
N SER A 57 -17.19 8.88 0.28
CA SER A 57 -17.28 8.22 1.58
C SER A 57 -15.89 8.09 2.20
N LYS A 58 -15.51 9.04 3.07
CA LYS A 58 -14.34 8.93 3.96
C LYS A 58 -14.64 8.15 5.25
N GLN A 59 -15.66 7.30 5.23
CA GLN A 59 -16.04 6.52 6.42
C GLN A 59 -15.32 5.19 6.47
N THR A 60 -15.04 4.58 5.31
CA THR A 60 -14.41 3.26 5.19
C THR A 60 -13.31 3.26 4.15
N CYS A 61 -12.24 2.51 4.41
CA CYS A 61 -11.21 2.21 3.42
C CYS A 61 -10.83 0.72 3.44
N ASP A 62 -10.39 0.22 2.29
CA ASP A 62 -9.69 -1.06 2.20
C ASP A 62 -8.20 -0.80 2.40
N ILE A 63 -7.52 -1.55 3.28
CA ILE A 63 -6.06 -1.46 3.46
C ILE A 63 -5.36 -2.68 2.87
N GLY A 64 -4.13 -2.48 2.42
CA GLY A 64 -3.29 -3.54 1.86
C GLY A 64 -1.80 -3.27 2.06
N TRP A 65 -1.00 -4.32 1.95
CA TRP A 65 0.46 -4.24 2.00
C TRP A 65 1.10 -5.30 1.11
N SER A 66 2.29 -5.00 0.63
CA SER A 66 3.16 -5.95 -0.04
C SER A 66 4.58 -5.85 0.55
N LEU A 67 5.25 -6.99 0.68
CA LEU A 67 6.60 -7.09 1.25
C LEU A 67 7.47 -7.94 0.36
N ASN A 68 8.72 -7.53 0.21
CA ASN A 68 9.76 -8.41 -0.29
C ASN A 68 9.87 -9.63 0.64
N ARG A 69 9.86 -10.82 0.04
CA ARG A 69 9.83 -12.11 0.76
C ARG A 69 10.95 -12.24 1.79
N ALA A 70 12.12 -11.65 1.56
CA ALA A 70 13.24 -11.67 2.50
C ALA A 70 12.91 -11.03 3.87
N PHE A 71 11.90 -10.16 3.90
CA PHE A 71 11.47 -9.41 5.09
C PHE A 71 10.14 -9.94 5.68
N CYS A 72 9.57 -11.01 5.12
CA CYS A 72 8.38 -11.65 5.68
C CYS A 72 8.68 -12.38 6.99
N GLY A 73 7.67 -12.50 7.86
CA GLY A 73 7.78 -13.23 9.14
C GLY A 73 8.46 -12.46 10.27
N GLN A 74 8.85 -11.20 10.03
CA GLN A 74 9.56 -10.34 11.01
C GLN A 74 8.66 -9.29 11.66
N GLY A 75 7.36 -9.23 11.30
CA GLY A 75 6.40 -8.29 11.89
C GLY A 75 6.27 -6.94 11.17
N TYR A 76 7.08 -6.64 10.14
CA TYR A 76 7.05 -5.36 9.44
C TYR A 76 5.68 -4.99 8.84
N ALA A 77 4.96 -5.95 8.27
CA ALA A 77 3.60 -5.70 7.76
C ALA A 77 2.65 -5.26 8.88
N THR A 78 2.77 -5.86 10.05
CA THR A 78 1.94 -5.52 11.22
C THR A 78 2.27 -4.12 11.74
N GLU A 79 3.56 -3.77 11.79
CA GLU A 79 4.01 -2.42 12.16
C GLU A 79 3.46 -1.37 11.18
N ALA A 80 3.64 -1.62 9.88
CA ALA A 80 3.18 -0.72 8.83
C ALA A 80 1.65 -0.56 8.81
N ALA A 81 0.90 -1.65 8.99
CA ALA A 81 -0.56 -1.60 9.05
C ALA A 81 -1.05 -0.81 10.27
N LYS A 82 -0.41 -0.95 11.44
CA LYS A 82 -0.75 -0.15 12.63
C LYS A 82 -0.53 1.34 12.38
N TRP A 83 0.64 1.69 11.85
CA TRP A 83 0.94 3.08 11.50
C TRP A 83 -0.06 3.64 10.48
N LEU A 84 -0.43 2.86 9.47
CA LEU A 84 -1.38 3.26 8.44
C LEU A 84 -2.77 3.54 9.03
N ILE A 85 -3.22 2.69 9.96
CA ILE A 85 -4.50 2.88 10.67
C ILE A 85 -4.46 4.16 11.51
N GLU A 86 -3.39 4.37 12.29
CA GLU A 86 -3.21 5.59 13.09
C GLU A 86 -3.18 6.85 12.20
N PHE A 87 -2.50 6.79 11.06
CA PHE A 87 -2.49 7.84 10.06
C PHE A 87 -3.91 8.13 9.52
N ALA A 88 -4.65 7.09 9.12
CA ALA A 88 -5.98 7.24 8.56
C ALA A 88 -6.95 7.96 9.51
N PHE A 89 -6.89 7.62 10.80
CA PHE A 89 -7.70 8.26 11.84
C PHE A 89 -7.26 9.69 12.14
N ARG A 90 -5.95 9.95 12.23
CA ARG A 90 -5.42 11.29 12.50
C ARG A 90 -5.78 12.28 11.39
N GLU A 91 -5.62 11.87 10.14
CA GLU A 91 -5.86 12.71 8.96
C GLU A 91 -7.35 12.73 8.53
N SER A 92 -8.25 12.08 9.29
CA SER A 92 -9.68 11.94 8.97
C SER A 92 -9.93 11.37 7.55
N VAL A 93 -9.07 10.47 7.12
CA VAL A 93 -9.13 9.80 5.81
C VAL A 93 -10.10 8.62 5.86
N ALA A 94 -10.24 7.96 7.02
CA ALA A 94 -11.21 6.90 7.26
C ALA A 94 -11.60 6.79 8.75
N CYS A 95 -12.80 6.28 9.03
CA CYS A 95 -13.30 6.01 10.40
C CYS A 95 -13.38 4.50 10.73
N ILE A 96 -13.40 3.62 9.71
CA ILE A 96 -13.46 2.15 9.88
C ILE A 96 -12.59 1.48 8.80
N ALA A 97 -11.54 0.78 9.18
CA ALA A 97 -10.77 -0.07 8.28
C ALA A 97 -11.44 -1.45 8.17
N SER A 98 -11.73 -1.93 6.95
CA SER A 98 -12.14 -3.32 6.74
C SER A 98 -10.88 -4.17 6.48
N PRO A 99 -10.48 -5.07 7.39
CA PRO A 99 -9.35 -5.95 7.14
C PRO A 99 -9.76 -7.04 6.15
N ARG A 100 -9.53 -6.82 4.86
CA ARG A 100 -9.58 -7.86 3.82
C ARG A 100 -8.17 -8.31 3.47
N THR A 101 -7.61 -9.22 4.27
CA THR A 101 -6.30 -9.81 3.98
C THR A 101 -6.40 -10.81 2.83
N GLN A 102 -5.75 -10.51 1.69
CA GLN A 102 -5.44 -11.50 0.66
C GLN A 102 -3.92 -11.70 0.62
N VAL A 103 -3.46 -12.90 0.97
CA VAL A 103 -2.04 -13.27 0.89
C VAL A 103 -1.76 -13.76 -0.52
N HIS A 104 -1.16 -12.92 -1.36
CA HIS A 104 -0.63 -13.37 -2.64
C HIS A 104 0.81 -13.86 -2.47
N LYS A 105 1.02 -15.18 -2.60
CA LYS A 105 2.36 -15.71 -2.86
C LYS A 105 2.76 -15.27 -4.26
N ILE A 106 3.77 -14.40 -4.37
CA ILE A 106 4.53 -14.27 -5.62
C ILE A 106 5.13 -15.65 -5.88
N LEU A 107 4.50 -16.41 -6.78
CA LEU A 107 5.05 -17.63 -7.34
C LEU A 107 5.99 -17.18 -8.45
N ASN A 108 7.29 -17.37 -8.25
CA ASN A 108 8.26 -17.29 -9.32
C ASN A 108 8.19 -18.62 -10.10
N PRO A 109 7.85 -18.65 -11.39
CA PRO A 109 8.19 -19.79 -12.21
C PRO A 109 9.66 -19.65 -12.59
N SER A 110 10.53 -20.33 -11.84
CA SER A 110 11.86 -20.68 -12.32
C SER A 110 11.76 -22.07 -12.97
N ALA A 111 11.68 -22.11 -14.30
CA ALA A 111 12.12 -23.22 -15.16
C ALA A 111 12.07 -22.72 -16.62
#